data_AF-L9WXX3-F1
#
_entry.id   AF-L9WXX3-F1
#
_cell.length_a   1.000
_cell.length_b   1.000
_cell.length_c   1.000
_cell.angle_alpha   90.00
_cell.angle_beta   90.00
_cell.angle_gamma   90.00
#
_symmetry.space_group_name_H-M   'P 1'
#
loop_
_entity.id
_entity.type
_entity.pdbx_description
1 polymer ?
#
loop_
_entity_poly.entity_id
_entity_poly.type
_entity_poly.pdbx_seq_one_letter_code
_entity_poly.pdbx_strand_id
1 'polypeptide(L)'
;MAGDRPEDVALFLADSYVSDDRFKQFGERVEDGVVIVVGGERGRGAFEAATGTEAMQFAKTAMELEGDVDDDLAGGNCPEDDGSDDHEVQFVFAFAEEQNEDIGGLYADGDVIHAYAKCTCGAAYSDKWNAREQ
;
A
#
# COMPACT_ATOMS: atom_id res chain seq x y z
N MET A 1 9.59 5.31 -1.86
CA MET A 1 9.19 6.39 -2.80
C MET A 1 9.65 7.72 -2.24
N ALA A 2 10.39 8.52 -3.00
CA ALA A 2 10.66 9.91 -2.64
C ALA A 2 9.47 10.77 -3.10
N GLY A 3 8.90 11.61 -2.22
CA GLY A 3 7.67 12.41 -2.40
C GLY A 3 7.61 13.40 -3.58
N ASP A 4 8.35 13.17 -4.67
CA ASP A 4 8.37 14.03 -5.87
C ASP A 4 7.08 13.97 -6.71
N ARG A 5 6.16 13.04 -6.40
CA ARG A 5 4.88 12.84 -7.13
C ARG A 5 3.75 12.47 -6.17
N PRO A 6 3.13 13.44 -5.48
CA PRO A 6 2.04 13.19 -4.53
C PRO A 6 0.78 12.64 -5.21
N GLU A 7 0.70 12.68 -6.53
CA GLU A 7 -0.39 12.07 -7.30
C GLU A 7 -0.14 10.60 -7.66
N ASP A 8 1.04 10.04 -7.39
CA ASP A 8 1.35 8.64 -7.68
C ASP A 8 0.82 7.70 -6.60
N VAL A 9 0.32 6.56 -7.06
CA VAL A 9 -0.14 5.44 -6.24
C VAL A 9 0.82 4.28 -6.48
N ALA A 10 1.25 3.64 -5.40
CA ALA A 10 1.93 2.36 -5.45
C ALA A 10 1.00 1.21 -5.09
N LEU A 11 1.17 0.12 -5.83
CA LEU A 11 0.45 -1.12 -5.62
C LEU A 11 1.45 -2.27 -5.63
N PHE A 12 1.59 -2.95 -4.51
CA PHE A 12 2.26 -4.24 -4.44
C PHE A 12 1.24 -5.37 -4.54
N LEU A 13 1.56 -6.39 -5.34
CA LEU A 13 0.81 -7.62 -5.46
C LEU A 13 1.77 -8.79 -5.24
N ALA A 14 1.50 -9.63 -4.23
CA ALA A 14 2.27 -10.84 -3.99
C ALA A 14 2.06 -11.86 -5.11
N ASP A 15 3.07 -12.67 -5.42
CA ASP A 15 2.98 -13.74 -6.43
C ASP A 15 1.91 -14.78 -6.05
N SER A 16 1.71 -14.98 -4.74
CA SER A 16 0.65 -15.82 -4.17
C SER A 16 -0.77 -15.31 -4.45
N TYR A 17 -0.93 -14.00 -4.64
CA TYR A 17 -2.22 -13.36 -4.91
C TYR A 17 -2.48 -13.20 -6.42
N VAL A 18 -1.44 -12.93 -7.21
CA VAL A 18 -1.58 -12.67 -8.64
C VAL A 18 -0.91 -13.76 -9.49
N SER A 19 -1.72 -14.64 -10.08
CA SER A 19 -1.22 -15.67 -11.01
C SER A 19 -1.08 -15.17 -12.45
N ASP A 20 -1.48 -13.92 -12.72
CA ASP A 20 -1.61 -13.39 -14.08
C ASP A 20 -0.36 -12.60 -14.49
N ASP A 21 0.39 -13.13 -15.46
CA ASP A 21 1.62 -12.50 -15.98
C ASP A 21 1.40 -11.08 -16.53
N ARG A 22 0.16 -10.68 -16.78
CA ARG A 22 -0.19 -9.33 -17.23
C ARG A 22 0.17 -8.24 -16.23
N PHE A 23 0.35 -8.51 -14.94
CA PHE A 23 0.78 -7.49 -13.98
C PHE A 23 2.30 -7.26 -14.01
N LYS A 24 3.07 -8.29 -14.40
CA LYS A 24 4.53 -8.22 -14.52
C LYS A 24 5.02 -7.26 -15.60
N GLN A 25 4.16 -6.89 -16.55
CA GLN A 25 4.46 -5.89 -17.60
C GLN A 25 4.14 -4.44 -17.18
N PHE A 26 3.40 -4.23 -16.08
CA PHE A 26 2.98 -2.90 -15.63
C PHE A 26 3.76 -2.41 -14.40
N GLY A 27 4.54 -3.27 -13.75
CA GLY A 27 5.31 -2.94 -12.56
C GLY A 27 6.72 -3.50 -12.57
N GLU A 28 7.47 -3.14 -11.55
CA GLU A 28 8.79 -3.67 -11.26
C GLU A 28 8.66 -4.96 -10.43
N ARG A 29 9.39 -6.00 -10.82
CA ARG A 29 9.37 -7.27 -10.11
C ARG A 29 10.31 -7.20 -8.91
N VAL A 30 9.79 -7.56 -7.75
CA VAL A 30 10.53 -7.69 -6.48
C VAL A 30 10.63 -9.16 -6.09
N GLU A 31 11.29 -9.47 -4.97
CA GLU A 31 11.55 -10.84 -4.53
C GLU A 31 10.24 -11.65 -4.39
N ASP A 32 9.20 -11.05 -3.79
CA ASP A 32 7.96 -11.74 -3.44
C ASP A 32 6.73 -11.29 -4.25
N GLY A 33 6.92 -10.50 -5.31
CA GLY A 33 5.79 -9.99 -6.09
C GLY A 33 6.13 -8.94 -7.15
N VAL A 34 5.17 -8.06 -7.40
CA VAL A 34 5.30 -6.95 -8.36
C VAL A 34 4.83 -5.66 -7.71
N VAL A 35 5.64 -4.61 -7.81
CA VAL A 35 5.32 -3.25 -7.38
C VAL A 35 5.01 -2.40 -8.61
N ILE A 36 3.83 -1.80 -8.64
CA ILE A 36 3.33 -0.95 -9.72
C ILE A 36 3.20 0.47 -9.19
N VAL A 37 3.95 1.42 -9.75
CA VAL A 37 3.83 2.85 -9.42
C VAL A 37 3.26 3.58 -10.63
N VAL A 38 2.07 4.15 -10.48
CA VAL A 38 1.35 4.84 -11.56
C VAL A 38 0.58 6.03 -11.02
N GLY A 39 0.29 7.01 -11.89
CA GLY A 39 -0.54 8.15 -11.54
C GLY A 39 -1.92 7.72 -11.01
N GLY A 40 -2.43 8.44 -10.01
CA GLY A 40 -3.41 7.92 -9.08
C GLY A 40 -4.75 7.49 -9.67
N GLU A 41 -5.22 8.12 -10.75
CA GLU A 41 -6.41 7.67 -11.48
C GLU A 41 -6.21 6.29 -12.13
N ARG A 42 -5.04 6.06 -12.73
CA ARG A 42 -4.70 4.77 -13.36
C ARG A 42 -4.44 3.69 -12.32
N GLY A 43 -3.80 4.05 -11.21
CA GLY A 43 -3.51 3.13 -10.10
C GLY A 43 -4.77 2.57 -9.46
N ARG A 44 -5.75 3.43 -9.18
CA ARG A 44 -7.04 2.99 -8.61
C ARG A 44 -7.79 2.02 -9.53
N GLY A 45 -7.82 2.31 -10.84
CA GLY A 45 -8.43 1.41 -11.82
C GLY A 45 -7.70 0.07 -11.96
N ALA A 46 -6.36 0.09 -11.91
CA ALA A 46 -5.55 -1.13 -11.93
C ALA A 46 -5.76 -1.98 -10.65
N PHE A 47 -5.86 -1.34 -9.49
CA PHE A 47 -6.16 -2.00 -8.22
C PHE A 47 -7.51 -2.70 -8.24
N GLU A 48 -8.57 -2.00 -8.67
CA GLU A 48 -9.91 -2.58 -8.77
C GLU A 48 -9.95 -3.75 -9.76
N ALA A 49 -9.26 -3.62 -10.90
CA ALA A 49 -9.15 -4.70 -11.88
C ALA A 49 -8.37 -5.93 -11.35
N ALA A 50 -7.39 -5.73 -10.46
CA ALA A 50 -6.59 -6.80 -9.88
C ALA A 50 -7.27 -7.51 -8.71
N THR A 51 -7.87 -6.73 -7.80
CA THR A 51 -8.40 -7.23 -6.52
C THR A 51 -9.92 -7.42 -6.52
N GLY A 52 -10.62 -6.88 -7.54
CA GLY A 52 -12.08 -6.81 -7.57
C GLY A 52 -12.68 -5.87 -6.53
N THR A 53 -11.86 -5.08 -5.83
CA THR A 53 -12.30 -4.18 -4.75
C THR A 53 -11.93 -2.73 -5.09
N GLU A 54 -12.83 -1.79 -4.85
CA GLU A 54 -12.53 -0.37 -5.02
C GLU A 54 -11.47 0.08 -3.99
N ALA A 55 -10.44 0.77 -4.45
CA ALA A 55 -9.34 1.23 -3.61
C ALA A 55 -9.79 2.04 -2.39
N MET A 56 -10.78 2.94 -2.55
CA MET A 56 -11.30 3.74 -1.43
C MET A 56 -12.10 2.92 -0.43
N GLN A 57 -12.82 1.88 -0.87
CA GLN A 57 -13.52 0.96 0.04
C GLN A 57 -12.51 0.16 0.85
N PHE A 58 -11.48 -0.36 0.19
CA PHE A 58 -10.40 -1.08 0.87
C PHE A 58 -9.67 -0.21 1.89
N ALA A 59 -9.26 1.00 1.50
CA ALA A 59 -8.62 1.96 2.39
C ALA A 59 -9.49 2.25 3.61
N LYS A 60 -10.81 2.43 3.43
CA LYS A 60 -11.74 2.68 4.53
C LYS A 60 -11.80 1.54 5.55
N THR A 61 -11.80 0.30 5.08
CA THR A 61 -11.77 -0.87 5.97
C THR A 61 -10.42 -1.01 6.66
N ALA A 62 -9.33 -0.84 5.93
CA ALA A 62 -7.97 -0.95 6.47
C ALA A 62 -7.68 0.13 7.54
N MET A 63 -8.26 1.34 7.40
CA MET A 63 -8.15 2.42 8.40
C MET A 63 -8.75 2.07 9.76
N GLU A 64 -9.54 1.00 9.87
CA GLU A 64 -10.10 0.56 11.15
C GLU A 64 -9.08 -0.18 12.02
N LEU A 65 -7.95 -0.61 11.43
CA LEU A 65 -6.93 -1.41 12.09
C LEU A 65 -5.54 -0.83 11.78
N GLU A 66 -4.84 -0.36 12.81
CA GLU A 66 -3.48 0.16 12.67
C GLU A 66 -2.48 -1.00 12.75
N GLY A 67 -1.51 -1.04 11.84
CA GLY A 67 -0.42 -2.01 11.78
C GLY A 67 0.81 -1.40 11.12
N ASP A 68 1.84 -2.19 10.88
CA ASP A 68 3.10 -1.71 10.30
C ASP A 68 3.24 -2.19 8.85
N VAL A 69 3.53 -1.28 7.93
CA VAL A 69 3.83 -1.61 6.53
C VAL A 69 5.30 -1.29 6.25
N ASP A 70 6.00 -2.20 5.56
CA ASP A 70 7.40 -1.98 5.24
C ASP A 70 7.58 -0.80 4.27
N ASP A 71 8.69 -0.06 4.41
CA ASP A 71 9.01 1.13 3.60
C ASP A 71 9.11 0.86 2.09
N ASP A 72 9.41 -0.37 1.71
CA ASP A 72 9.46 -0.82 0.31
C ASP A 72 8.07 -1.19 -0.25
N LEU A 73 7.05 -1.18 0.62
CA LEU A 73 5.67 -1.56 0.35
C LEU A 73 5.50 -3.00 -0.14
N ALA A 74 6.49 -3.86 0.06
CA ALA A 74 6.47 -5.26 -0.33
C ALA A 74 6.18 -6.21 0.85
N GLY A 75 6.04 -5.66 2.06
CA GLY A 75 5.79 -6.41 3.28
C GLY A 75 5.12 -5.59 4.38
N GLY A 76 5.00 -6.18 5.57
CA GLY A 76 4.40 -5.55 6.73
C GLY A 76 4.08 -6.54 7.84
N ASN A 77 3.95 -6.04 9.08
CA ASN A 77 3.52 -6.83 10.22
C ASN A 77 2.01 -6.71 10.42
N CYS A 78 1.32 -7.84 10.27
CA CYS A 78 -0.09 -7.91 10.55
C CYS A 78 -0.33 -7.74 12.07
N PRO A 79 -1.16 -6.79 12.52
CA PRO A 79 -1.43 -6.58 13.94
C PRO A 79 -2.24 -7.72 14.58
N GLU A 80 -2.89 -8.54 13.76
CA GLU A 80 -3.57 -9.76 14.18
C GLU A 80 -2.64 -10.98 14.19
N ASP A 81 -1.33 -10.82 13.91
CA ASP A 81 -0.36 -11.91 14.03
C ASP A 81 -0.25 -12.39 15.49
N ASP A 82 -0.68 -13.63 15.71
CA ASP A 82 -0.54 -14.31 17.00
C ASP A 82 0.79 -15.08 17.14
N GLY A 83 1.72 -14.87 16.21
CA GLY A 83 3.00 -15.59 16.12
C GLY A 83 2.88 -16.88 15.30
N SER A 84 1.95 -16.91 14.33
CA SER A 84 1.77 -18.01 13.41
C SER A 84 2.36 -17.65 12.05
N ASP A 85 2.96 -18.62 11.35
CA ASP A 85 3.58 -18.38 10.03
C ASP A 85 2.54 -18.15 8.90
N ASP A 86 1.26 -17.97 9.22
CA ASP A 86 0.16 -17.80 8.25
C ASP A 86 -0.13 -16.32 7.92
N HIS A 87 0.73 -15.38 8.35
CA HIS A 87 0.55 -13.94 8.20
C HIS A 87 1.51 -13.36 7.14
N GLU A 88 1.11 -13.44 5.87
CA GLU A 88 1.84 -12.84 4.75
C GLU A 88 1.01 -11.75 4.07
N VAL A 89 1.67 -10.71 3.58
CA VAL A 89 1.00 -9.63 2.84
C VAL A 89 0.63 -10.12 1.45
N GLN A 90 -0.67 -10.05 1.11
CA GLN A 90 -1.19 -10.39 -0.21
C GLN A 90 -1.06 -9.23 -1.20
N PHE A 91 -1.37 -8.02 -0.75
CA PHE A 91 -1.22 -6.81 -1.52
C PHE A 91 -1.12 -5.59 -0.61
N VAL A 92 -0.38 -4.58 -1.07
CA VAL A 92 -0.30 -3.25 -0.45
C VAL A 92 -0.77 -2.21 -1.44
N PHE A 93 -1.65 -1.32 -0.99
CA PHE A 93 -2.04 -0.12 -1.72
C PHE A 93 -1.52 1.08 -0.96
N ALA A 94 -0.71 1.92 -1.58
CA ALA A 94 -0.18 3.12 -0.95
C ALA A 94 -0.27 4.33 -1.87
N PHE A 95 -0.40 5.52 -1.28
CA PHE A 95 -0.32 6.78 -2.00
C PHE A 95 0.31 7.85 -1.13
N ALA A 96 0.97 8.81 -1.78
CA ALA A 96 1.44 10.01 -1.10
C ALA A 96 0.31 11.04 -1.05
N GLU A 97 0.21 11.76 0.05
CA GLU A 97 -0.61 12.96 0.19
C GLU A 97 0.32 14.16 0.34
N GLU A 98 0.04 15.23 -0.41
CA GLU A 98 0.85 16.45 -0.38
C GLU A 98 0.85 17.08 1.02
N GLN A 99 2.00 17.61 1.43
CA GLN A 99 2.15 18.37 2.68
C GLN A 99 1.00 19.37 2.87
N ASN A 100 0.36 19.32 4.04
CA ASN A 100 -0.72 20.19 4.42
C ASN A 100 -0.52 20.76 5.83
N GLU A 101 0.00 21.99 5.88
CA GLU A 101 0.28 22.72 7.12
C GLU A 101 -0.99 23.06 7.92
N ASP A 102 -2.16 23.12 7.28
CA ASP A 102 -3.44 23.44 7.93
C ASP A 102 -3.98 22.26 8.77
N ILE A 103 -3.63 21.03 8.42
CA ILE A 103 -4.02 19.83 9.18
C ILE A 103 -3.13 19.66 10.43
N GLY A 104 -1.85 20.03 10.33
CA GLY A 104 -0.88 19.86 11.40
C GLY A 104 -0.40 18.40 11.56
N GLY A 105 0.54 18.17 12.49
CA GLY A 105 1.12 16.85 12.73
C GLY A 105 2.00 16.37 11.58
N LEU A 106 1.94 15.08 11.24
CA LEU A 106 2.73 14.48 10.15
C LEU A 106 2.58 15.21 8.80
N TYR A 107 1.39 15.78 8.55
CA TYR A 107 1.06 16.53 7.34
C TYR A 107 1.76 17.89 7.26
N ALA A 108 2.21 18.45 8.39
CA ALA A 108 2.89 19.74 8.39
C ALA A 108 4.39 19.63 8.09
N ASP A 109 5.01 18.47 8.25
CA ASP A 109 6.46 18.28 8.09
C ASP A 109 6.87 17.85 6.66
N GLY A 110 5.91 17.36 5.86
CA GLY A 110 6.17 16.88 4.50
C GLY A 110 5.02 16.04 3.94
N ASP A 111 5.27 15.41 2.79
CA ASP A 111 4.30 14.51 2.18
C ASP A 111 4.08 13.28 3.06
N VAL A 112 2.83 12.86 3.20
CA VAL A 112 2.45 11.72 4.05
C VAL A 112 2.17 10.52 3.16
N ILE A 113 2.87 9.43 3.39
CA ILE A 113 2.56 8.15 2.77
C ILE A 113 1.44 7.52 3.56
N HIS A 114 0.35 7.20 2.87
CA HIS A 114 -0.74 6.37 3.36
C HIS A 114 -0.60 4.98 2.75
N ALA A 115 -0.38 3.96 3.57
CA ALA A 115 -0.25 2.58 3.13
C ALA A 115 -1.36 1.70 3.74
N TYR A 116 -1.86 0.76 2.94
CA TYR A 116 -2.94 -0.15 3.30
C TYR A 116 -2.56 -1.55 2.83
N ALA A 117 -2.46 -2.49 3.76
CA ALA A 117 -2.06 -3.86 3.47
C ALA A 117 -3.19 -4.84 3.73
N LYS A 118 -3.25 -5.90 2.90
CA LYS A 118 -4.14 -7.05 3.10
C LYS A 118 -3.31 -8.25 3.46
N CYS A 119 -3.58 -8.86 4.61
CA CYS A 119 -2.95 -10.10 5.05
C CYS A 119 -3.71 -11.33 4.53
N THR A 120 -2.99 -12.44 4.34
CA THR A 120 -3.52 -13.79 4.06
C THR A 120 -4.52 -14.28 5.10
N CYS A 121 -4.38 -13.85 6.37
CA CYS A 121 -5.34 -14.16 7.43
C CYS A 121 -6.70 -13.46 7.24
N GLY A 122 -6.79 -12.51 6.30
CA GLY A 122 -8.00 -11.75 6.00
C GLY A 122 -8.07 -10.39 6.69
N ALA A 123 -7.13 -10.07 7.59
CA ALA A 123 -7.02 -8.73 8.16
C ALA A 123 -6.61 -7.70 7.10
N ALA A 124 -7.19 -6.50 7.18
CA ALA A 124 -6.76 -5.35 6.41
C ALA A 124 -6.34 -4.28 7.41
N TYR A 125 -5.15 -3.72 7.26
CA TYR A 125 -4.58 -2.76 8.19
C TYR A 125 -3.92 -1.60 7.45
N SER A 126 -3.76 -0.49 8.13
CA SER A 126 -3.17 0.72 7.58
C SER A 126 -2.01 1.22 8.41
N ASP A 127 -1.08 1.87 7.72
CA ASP A 127 0.06 2.57 8.29
C ASP A 127 0.22 3.93 7.58
N LYS A 128 0.82 4.91 8.26
CA LYS A 128 1.11 6.22 7.69
C LYS A 128 2.38 6.84 8.29
N TRP A 129 3.20 7.41 7.43
CA TRP A 129 4.45 8.04 7.83
C TRP A 129 4.79 9.22 6.91
N ASN A 130 5.71 10.07 7.36
CA ASN A 130 6.19 11.20 6.56
C ASN A 130 7.29 10.73 5.60
N ALA A 131 7.18 11.07 4.31
CA ALA A 131 8.13 10.69 3.28
C ALA A 131 9.52 11.36 3.44
N ARG A 132 9.63 12.43 4.23
CA ARG A 132 10.89 13.15 4.52
C ARG A 132 11.63 12.66 5.76
N GLU A 133 11.01 11.89 6.65
CA GLU A 133 11.66 11.41 7.88
C GLU A 133 12.59 10.20 7.65
N GLN A 134 13.37 10.22 6.57
CA GLN A 134 14.37 9.21 6.22
C GLN A 134 15.76 9.85 6.07
#